data_AF-A0A5N6KVT3-F1
#
_entry.id   AF-A0A5N6KVT3-F1
#
_cell.length_a   1.000
_cell.length_b   1.000
_cell.length_c   1.000
_cell.angle_alpha   90.00
_cell.angle_beta   90.00
_cell.angle_gamma   90.00
#
_symmetry.space_group_name_H-M   'P 1'
#
loop_
_entity.id
_entity.type
_entity.pdbx_description
1 polymer ?
#
loop_
_entity_poly.entity_id
_entity_poly.type
_entity_poly.pdbx_seq_one_letter_code
_entity_poly.pdbx_strand_id
1 'polypeptide(L)'
;MEAPDTFSLLDLGVDPTTKAVTSSSSSLTAQLDVLNSTHRGLLQLSTPNQAPPPPLPVQPQRSAQIGKLRDSAQAALKKQPTSTSNNPSSSEIPSNVSEAIKLYTLAIDMALSRPTWEPSGLLREEAAIMLSGRAEAYGLARQWGDSFVDAQLSIECKRAGNALAYARGGRALVEMGRRVEAKDFLAQGADGENTALQGAKGQLNQLKAQIAQAQAQGQQVPPQALGQVKQMETAVSNQEEALKELNILAKDVA
;
A
#
# COMPACT_ATOMS: atom_id res chain seq x y z
N MET A 1 3.41 22.94 -52.88
CA MET A 1 2.96 21.63 -52.37
C MET A 1 3.01 21.77 -50.86
N GLU A 2 1.88 22.05 -50.22
CA GLU A 2 1.84 22.15 -48.75
C GLU A 2 2.23 20.78 -48.17
N ALA A 3 3.08 20.80 -47.14
CA ALA A 3 3.44 19.57 -46.45
C ALA A 3 2.16 18.93 -45.86
N PRO A 4 1.96 17.61 -45.96
CA PRO A 4 0.82 16.98 -45.35
C PRO A 4 0.84 17.23 -43.84
N ASP A 5 -0.30 17.62 -43.28
CA ASP A 5 -0.44 17.82 -41.84
C ASP A 5 -0.01 16.56 -41.09
N THR A 6 1.03 16.68 -40.27
CA THR A 6 1.64 15.57 -39.53
C THR A 6 0.80 15.13 -38.31
N PHE A 7 -0.29 15.84 -37.99
CA PHE A 7 -1.15 15.57 -36.83
C PHE A 7 -2.63 15.75 -37.17
N SER A 8 -3.50 15.12 -36.37
CA SER A 8 -4.94 15.29 -36.46
C SER A 8 -5.41 16.43 -35.56
N LEU A 9 -6.08 17.43 -36.13
CA LEU A 9 -6.66 18.53 -35.36
C LEU A 9 -7.85 18.03 -34.52
N LEU A 10 -7.84 18.35 -33.23
CA LEU A 10 -8.91 18.01 -32.29
C LEU A 10 -9.70 19.27 -31.91
N ASP A 11 -11.02 19.15 -31.85
CA ASP A 11 -11.91 20.22 -31.38
C ASP A 11 -11.93 20.24 -29.84
N LEU A 12 -11.23 21.21 -29.26
CA LEU A 12 -11.03 21.38 -27.83
C LEU A 12 -11.48 22.79 -27.39
N GLY A 13 -12.27 22.85 -26.33
CA GLY A 13 -12.61 24.09 -25.62
C GLY A 13 -11.73 24.27 -24.39
N VAL A 14 -11.45 25.51 -24.01
CA VAL A 14 -10.79 25.83 -22.73
C VAL A 14 -11.69 26.76 -21.94
N ASP A 15 -12.01 26.36 -20.71
CA ASP A 15 -12.71 27.24 -19.77
C ASP A 15 -11.75 28.33 -19.27
N PRO A 16 -12.04 29.63 -19.50
CA PRO A 16 -11.16 30.72 -19.12
C PRO A 16 -10.96 30.85 -17.59
N THR A 17 -11.90 30.36 -16.78
CA THR A 17 -11.86 30.46 -15.32
C THR A 17 -11.15 29.26 -14.70
N THR A 18 -11.58 28.04 -15.04
CA THR A 18 -10.99 26.82 -14.44
C THR A 18 -9.71 26.38 -15.14
N LYS A 19 -9.44 26.92 -16.34
CA LYS A 19 -8.39 26.45 -17.26
C LYS A 19 -8.52 24.97 -17.63
N ALA A 20 -9.70 24.39 -17.44
CA ALA A 20 -9.97 23.02 -17.83
C ALA A 20 -10.16 22.93 -19.34
N VAL A 21 -9.56 21.91 -19.94
CA VAL A 21 -9.74 21.57 -21.35
C VAL A 21 -10.91 20.59 -21.46
N THR A 22 -11.83 20.88 -22.38
CA THR A 22 -13.03 20.07 -22.65
C THR A 22 -13.11 19.72 -24.13
N SER A 23 -13.85 18.66 -24.45
CA SER A 23 -14.16 18.29 -25.83
C SER A 23 -15.59 17.77 -25.92
N SER A 24 -16.19 17.91 -27.10
CA SER A 24 -17.48 17.29 -27.44
C SER A 24 -17.36 15.78 -27.67
N SER A 25 -16.15 15.26 -27.90
CA SER A 25 -15.91 13.83 -28.11
C SER A 25 -15.74 13.08 -26.78
N SER A 26 -16.62 12.10 -26.54
CA SER A 26 -16.55 11.24 -25.36
C SER A 26 -15.32 10.32 -25.34
N SER A 27 -14.70 10.07 -26.50
CA SER A 27 -13.46 9.27 -26.58
C SER A 27 -12.26 9.95 -25.93
N LEU A 28 -12.31 11.28 -25.75
CA LEU A 28 -11.23 12.07 -25.16
C LEU A 28 -11.41 12.31 -23.66
N THR A 29 -12.57 11.98 -23.08
CA THR A 29 -12.91 12.32 -21.68
C THR A 29 -11.84 11.85 -20.70
N ALA A 30 -11.44 10.57 -20.76
CA ALA A 30 -10.43 10.02 -19.84
C ALA A 30 -9.07 10.74 -19.95
N GLN A 31 -8.65 11.11 -21.16
CA GLN A 31 -7.37 11.79 -21.39
C GLN A 31 -7.44 13.25 -20.90
N LEU A 32 -8.59 13.91 -21.11
CA LEU A 32 -8.82 15.26 -20.62
C LEU A 32 -8.92 15.31 -19.10
N ASP A 33 -9.49 14.30 -18.45
CA ASP A 33 -9.51 14.20 -16.99
C ASP A 33 -8.09 14.07 -16.41
N VAL A 34 -7.24 13.24 -17.04
CA VAL A 34 -5.82 13.14 -16.69
C VAL A 34 -5.13 14.48 -16.92
N LEU A 35 -5.30 15.12 -18.08
CA LEU A 35 -4.70 16.42 -18.40
C LEU A 35 -5.08 17.49 -17.38
N ASN A 36 -6.38 17.61 -17.06
CA ASN A 36 -6.89 18.60 -16.12
C ASN A 36 -6.43 18.31 -14.68
N SER A 37 -6.34 17.03 -14.30
CA SER A 37 -5.79 16.63 -13.01
C SER A 37 -4.30 16.96 -12.90
N THR A 38 -3.51 16.65 -13.94
CA THR A 38 -2.09 16.97 -14.03
C THR A 38 -1.86 18.49 -14.00
N HIS A 39 -2.64 19.28 -14.74
CA HIS A 39 -2.55 20.74 -14.74
C HIS A 39 -2.77 21.31 -13.33
N ARG A 40 -3.84 20.87 -12.62
CA ARG A 40 -4.07 21.29 -11.22
C ARG A 40 -2.91 20.88 -10.30
N GLY A 41 -2.34 19.70 -10.49
CA GLY A 41 -1.18 19.23 -9.74
C GLY A 41 0.08 20.07 -9.98
N LEU A 42 0.35 20.46 -11.23
CA LEU A 42 1.50 21.31 -11.58
C LEU A 42 1.37 22.72 -10.98
N LEU A 43 0.17 23.30 -10.96
CA LEU A 43 -0.08 24.61 -10.34
C LEU A 43 0.18 24.62 -8.83
N GLN A 44 0.12 23.46 -8.16
CA GLN A 44 0.40 23.33 -6.73
C GLN A 44 1.91 23.20 -6.44
N LEU A 45 2.75 23.03 -7.47
CA LEU A 45 4.20 22.94 -7.29
C LEU A 45 4.78 24.29 -6.89
N SER A 46 5.57 24.29 -5.82
CA SER A 46 6.39 25.43 -5.40
C SER A 46 7.77 25.45 -6.07
N THR A 47 8.01 24.58 -7.05
CA THR A 47 9.28 24.50 -7.78
C THR A 47 9.44 25.68 -8.75
N PRO A 48 10.69 26.10 -9.03
CA PRO A 48 10.95 27.04 -10.11
C PRO A 48 10.33 26.55 -11.42
N ASN A 49 9.65 27.44 -12.13
CA ASN A 49 8.96 27.17 -13.40
C ASN A 49 7.80 26.15 -13.34
N GLN A 50 7.29 25.80 -12.15
CA GLN A 50 6.23 24.78 -11.98
C GLN A 50 6.57 23.44 -12.65
N ALA A 51 7.86 23.17 -12.83
CA ALA A 51 8.35 21.93 -13.41
C ALA A 51 8.41 20.85 -12.31
N PRO A 52 7.98 19.61 -12.60
CA PRO A 52 8.15 18.50 -11.67
C PRO A 52 9.61 18.38 -11.21
N PRO A 53 9.87 18.25 -9.90
CA PRO A 53 11.21 17.97 -9.42
C PRO A 53 11.66 16.56 -9.85
N PRO A 54 12.96 16.25 -9.80
CA PRO A 54 13.41 14.88 -9.97
C PRO A 54 12.71 13.95 -8.95
N PRO A 55 12.44 12.67 -9.28
CA PRO A 55 11.69 11.76 -8.42
C PRO A 55 12.30 11.55 -7.03
N LEU A 56 13.60 11.82 -6.87
CA LEU A 56 14.31 11.79 -5.61
C LEU A 56 15.04 13.13 -5.43
N PRO A 57 15.03 13.74 -4.21
CA PRO A 57 14.39 13.27 -2.98
C PRO A 57 12.88 13.55 -2.91
N VAL A 58 12.12 12.65 -2.27
CA VAL A 58 10.67 12.81 -2.08
C VAL A 58 10.36 13.75 -0.92
N GLN A 59 9.29 14.55 -1.06
CA GLN A 59 8.80 15.39 0.03
C GLN A 59 8.19 14.54 1.17
N PRO A 60 8.69 14.64 2.42
CA PRO A 60 8.30 13.73 3.50
C PRO A 60 6.90 14.04 4.09
N GLN A 61 6.33 15.21 3.83
CA GLN A 61 5.11 15.69 4.50
C GLN A 61 3.90 14.78 4.24
N ARG A 62 3.71 14.33 2.99
CA ARG A 62 2.59 13.46 2.63
C ARG A 62 2.70 12.10 3.31
N SER A 63 3.88 11.47 3.27
CA SER A 63 4.14 10.21 3.98
C SER A 63 3.88 10.33 5.48
N ALA A 64 4.28 11.45 6.09
CA ALA A 64 4.02 11.69 7.51
C ALA A 64 2.51 11.80 7.81
N GLN A 65 1.72 12.44 6.95
CA GLN A 65 0.27 12.55 7.12
C GLN A 65 -0.44 11.20 6.92
N ILE A 66 -0.04 10.42 5.90
CA ILE A 66 -0.53 9.05 5.69
C ILE A 66 -0.22 8.18 6.92
N GLY A 67 1.01 8.27 7.45
CA GLY A 67 1.41 7.57 8.67
C GLY A 67 0.54 7.94 9.89
N LYS A 68 0.26 9.23 10.09
CA LYS A 68 -0.64 9.69 11.17
C LYS A 68 -2.05 9.13 11.05
N LEU A 69 -2.61 9.08 9.83
CA LEU A 69 -3.94 8.51 9.58
C LEU A 69 -3.95 7.01 9.90
N ARG A 70 -2.93 6.27 9.45
CA ARG A 70 -2.75 4.85 9.78
C ARG A 70 -2.74 4.63 11.29
N ASP A 71 -1.89 5.37 12.01
CA ASP A 71 -1.71 5.19 13.44
C ASP A 71 -2.99 5.54 14.20
N SER A 72 -3.73 6.56 13.73
CA SER A 72 -5.05 6.91 14.26
C SER A 72 -6.10 5.81 14.02
N ALA A 73 -6.10 5.20 12.84
CA ALA A 73 -6.98 4.08 12.51
C ALA A 73 -6.68 2.85 13.39
N GLN A 74 -5.41 2.50 13.57
CA GLN A 74 -4.99 1.42 14.45
C GLN A 74 -5.36 1.69 15.91
N ALA A 75 -5.21 2.94 16.37
CA ALA A 75 -5.63 3.33 17.70
C ALA A 75 -7.15 3.15 17.88
N ALA A 76 -7.96 3.49 16.87
CA ALA A 76 -9.40 3.28 16.89
C ALA A 76 -9.76 1.77 17.01
N LEU A 77 -9.07 0.89 16.28
CA LEU A 77 -9.29 -0.56 16.38
C LEU A 77 -8.95 -1.13 17.77
N LYS A 78 -7.97 -0.55 18.48
CA LYS A 78 -7.58 -0.99 19.83
C LYS A 78 -8.51 -0.51 20.93
N LYS A 79 -9.34 0.51 20.68
CA LYS A 79 -10.33 0.99 21.65
C LYS A 79 -11.37 -0.11 21.90
N GLN A 80 -11.82 -0.23 23.15
CA GLN A 80 -12.93 -1.10 23.49
C GLN A 80 -14.16 -0.73 22.65
N PRO A 81 -14.93 -1.71 22.15
CA PRO A 81 -16.08 -1.44 21.31
C PRO A 81 -17.12 -0.65 22.09
N THR A 82 -17.24 0.63 21.77
CA THR A 82 -18.29 1.49 22.31
C THR A 82 -19.55 1.26 21.48
N SER A 83 -20.44 0.38 21.97
CA SER A 83 -21.82 0.29 21.46
C SER A 83 -22.50 1.63 21.74
N THR A 84 -22.81 2.39 20.69
CA THR A 84 -23.54 3.66 20.83
C THR A 84 -25.02 3.43 21.18
N SER A 85 -25.50 2.19 21.05
CA SER A 85 -26.88 1.80 21.36
C SER A 85 -26.98 1.09 22.72
N ASN A 86 -27.91 1.55 23.55
CA ASN A 86 -28.37 0.87 24.78
C ASN A 86 -29.14 -0.43 24.49
N ASN A 87 -29.34 -0.77 23.22
CA ASN A 87 -29.95 -2.01 22.76
C ASN A 87 -29.31 -2.42 21.42
N PRO A 88 -28.13 -3.08 21.44
CA PRO A 88 -27.40 -3.38 20.23
C PRO A 88 -28.18 -4.37 19.37
N SER A 89 -28.61 -3.95 18.18
CA SER A 89 -29.07 -4.90 17.18
C SER A 89 -27.87 -5.74 16.72
N SER A 90 -28.08 -7.03 16.46
CA SER A 90 -27.02 -7.99 16.10
C SER A 90 -26.28 -7.68 14.79
N SER A 91 -26.66 -6.60 14.09
CA SER A 91 -26.08 -6.12 12.83
C SER A 91 -25.29 -4.81 12.95
N GLU A 92 -25.21 -4.19 14.12
CA GLU A 92 -24.50 -2.92 14.27
C GLU A 92 -22.97 -3.10 14.27
N ILE A 93 -22.30 -2.39 13.35
CA ILE A 93 -20.84 -2.30 13.32
C ILE A 93 -20.41 -1.40 14.49
N PRO A 94 -19.46 -1.82 15.34
CA PRO A 94 -18.95 -0.99 16.43
C PRO A 94 -18.46 0.37 15.90
N SER A 95 -18.81 1.45 16.61
CA SER A 95 -18.50 2.83 16.19
C SER A 95 -17.01 3.05 15.92
N ASN A 96 -16.14 2.46 16.72
CA ASN A 96 -14.68 2.51 16.56
C ASN A 96 -14.18 1.77 15.31
N VAL A 97 -14.83 0.68 14.90
CA VAL A 97 -14.49 -0.04 13.66
C VAL A 97 -14.93 0.79 12.44
N SER A 98 -16.11 1.42 12.49
CA SER A 98 -16.56 2.34 11.45
C SER A 98 -15.62 3.55 11.31
N GLU A 99 -15.16 4.11 12.43
CA GLU A 99 -14.15 5.18 12.44
C GLU A 99 -12.84 4.74 11.79
N ALA A 100 -12.33 3.54 12.11
CA ALA A 100 -11.12 3.00 11.52
C ALA A 100 -11.23 2.83 10.00
N ILE A 101 -12.36 2.31 9.49
CA ILE A 101 -12.61 2.16 8.05
C ILE A 101 -12.52 3.53 7.35
N LYS A 102 -13.13 4.58 7.94
CA LYS A 102 -13.09 5.94 7.38
C LYS A 102 -11.67 6.49 7.33
N LEU A 103 -10.90 6.32 8.41
CA LEU A 103 -9.52 6.79 8.48
C LEU A 103 -8.61 6.06 7.48
N TYR A 104 -8.77 4.75 7.32
CA TYR A 104 -8.03 4.00 6.30
C TYR A 104 -8.40 4.41 4.88
N THR A 105 -9.69 4.62 4.59
CA THR A 105 -10.12 5.10 3.26
C THR A 105 -9.49 6.45 2.94
N LEU A 106 -9.51 7.40 3.88
CA LEU A 106 -8.84 8.69 3.69
C LEU A 106 -7.33 8.53 3.45
N ALA A 107 -6.67 7.62 4.18
CA ALA A 107 -5.25 7.35 3.99
C ALA A 107 -4.94 6.74 2.62
N ILE A 108 -5.81 5.86 2.11
CA ILE A 108 -5.70 5.25 0.78
C ILE A 108 -5.87 6.33 -0.30
N ASP A 109 -6.89 7.18 -0.19
CA ASP A 109 -7.11 8.28 -1.14
C ASP A 109 -5.92 9.24 -1.17
N MET A 110 -5.33 9.53 0.01
CA MET A 110 -4.11 10.33 0.12
C MET A 110 -2.88 9.66 -0.50
N ALA A 111 -2.74 8.34 -0.40
CA ALA A 111 -1.64 7.58 -1.01
C ALA A 111 -1.80 7.51 -2.54
N LEU A 112 -3.00 7.21 -3.03
CA LEU A 112 -3.30 7.08 -4.47
C LEU A 112 -3.31 8.43 -5.21
N SER A 113 -3.57 9.54 -4.49
CA SER A 113 -3.48 10.90 -5.03
C SER A 113 -2.07 11.50 -5.03
N ARG A 114 -1.03 10.67 -4.86
CA ARG A 114 0.35 11.11 -5.04
C ARG A 114 0.59 11.59 -6.46
N PRO A 115 1.36 12.68 -6.65
CA PRO A 115 1.74 13.11 -7.99
C PRO A 115 2.47 12.02 -8.79
N THR A 116 2.20 11.97 -10.09
CA THR A 116 2.67 10.90 -10.99
C THR A 116 4.18 10.92 -11.24
N TRP A 117 4.87 12.01 -10.90
CA TRP A 117 6.33 12.13 -11.00
C TRP A 117 7.08 11.59 -9.77
N GLU A 118 6.37 11.23 -8.70
CA GLU A 118 6.98 10.61 -7.52
C GLU A 118 7.21 9.10 -7.72
N PRO A 119 8.11 8.47 -6.94
CA PRO A 119 8.39 7.04 -7.07
C PRO A 119 7.14 6.18 -6.83
N SER A 120 6.72 5.43 -7.85
CA SER A 120 5.56 4.52 -7.76
C SER A 120 5.73 3.39 -6.73
N GLY A 121 6.98 3.05 -6.38
CA GLY A 121 7.29 2.13 -5.28
C GLY A 121 6.77 2.62 -3.93
N LEU A 122 6.95 3.92 -3.64
CA LEU A 122 6.51 4.51 -2.38
C LEU A 122 4.98 4.49 -2.25
N LEU A 123 4.27 4.86 -3.32
CA LEU A 123 2.81 4.75 -3.37
C LEU A 123 2.35 3.32 -3.09
N ARG A 124 2.96 2.33 -3.76
CA ARG A 124 2.59 0.92 -3.60
C ARG A 124 2.82 0.42 -2.17
N GLU A 125 3.93 0.81 -1.54
CA GLU A 125 4.22 0.44 -0.15
C GLU A 125 3.23 1.06 0.84
N GLU A 126 2.92 2.34 0.69
CA GLU A 126 1.95 3.04 1.52
C GLU A 126 0.53 2.43 1.34
N ALA A 127 0.11 2.25 0.09
CA ALA A 127 -1.20 1.67 -0.24
C ALA A 127 -1.34 0.22 0.27
N ALA A 128 -0.33 -0.62 0.09
CA ALA A 128 -0.36 -2.01 0.54
C ALA A 128 -0.66 -2.11 2.04
N ILE A 129 0.01 -1.30 2.87
CA ILE A 129 -0.18 -1.32 4.32
C ILE A 129 -1.57 -0.79 4.69
N MET A 130 -2.04 0.28 4.04
CA MET A 130 -3.36 0.85 4.34
C MET A 130 -4.49 -0.10 3.94
N LEU A 131 -4.43 -0.70 2.76
CA LEU A 131 -5.40 -1.68 2.27
C LEU A 131 -5.47 -2.90 3.18
N SER A 132 -4.31 -3.40 3.61
CA SER A 132 -4.25 -4.51 4.56
C SER A 132 -4.90 -4.14 5.91
N GLY A 133 -4.68 -2.92 6.40
CA GLY A 133 -5.33 -2.42 7.62
C GLY A 133 -6.84 -2.24 7.48
N ARG A 134 -7.32 -1.76 6.33
CA ARG A 134 -8.76 -1.66 6.04
C ARG A 134 -9.42 -3.04 5.91
N ALA A 135 -8.71 -4.01 5.33
CA ALA A 135 -9.16 -5.41 5.30
C ALA A 135 -9.39 -5.99 6.70
N GLU A 136 -8.53 -5.66 7.68
CA GLU A 136 -8.74 -6.04 9.08
C GLU A 136 -10.02 -5.42 9.65
N ALA A 137 -10.20 -4.12 9.43
CA ALA A 137 -11.38 -3.41 9.93
C ALA A 137 -12.68 -3.96 9.33
N TYR A 138 -12.68 -4.29 8.02
CA TYR A 138 -13.80 -4.97 7.37
C TYR A 138 -14.05 -6.38 7.94
N GLY A 139 -12.99 -7.13 8.25
CA GLY A 139 -13.11 -8.43 8.91
C GLY A 139 -13.75 -8.31 10.30
N LEU A 140 -13.39 -7.30 11.09
CA LEU A 140 -14.02 -7.02 12.39
C LEU A 140 -15.49 -6.59 12.25
N ALA A 141 -15.83 -5.90 11.16
CA ALA A 141 -17.20 -5.56 10.80
C ALA A 141 -17.99 -6.74 10.19
N ARG A 142 -17.38 -7.92 10.06
CA ARG A 142 -17.93 -9.12 9.39
C ARG A 142 -18.32 -8.87 7.92
N GLN A 143 -17.67 -7.90 7.29
CA GLN A 143 -17.78 -7.60 5.86
C GLN A 143 -16.70 -8.39 5.10
N TRP A 144 -16.88 -9.71 5.02
CA TRP A 144 -15.85 -10.62 4.50
C TRP A 144 -15.53 -10.42 3.01
N GLY A 145 -16.53 -10.05 2.20
CA GLY A 145 -16.32 -9.74 0.78
C GLY A 145 -15.36 -8.56 0.60
N ASP A 146 -15.64 -7.44 1.27
CA ASP A 146 -14.81 -6.24 1.22
C ASP A 146 -13.42 -6.48 1.82
N SER A 147 -13.35 -7.23 2.92
CA SER A 147 -12.09 -7.65 3.54
C SER A 147 -11.21 -8.44 2.56
N PHE A 148 -11.80 -9.39 1.81
CA PHE A 148 -11.07 -10.17 0.83
C PHE A 148 -10.61 -9.36 -0.39
N VAL A 149 -11.45 -8.44 -0.88
CA VAL A 149 -11.07 -7.54 -1.99
C VAL A 149 -9.91 -6.64 -1.59
N ASP A 150 -9.97 -6.01 -0.40
CA ASP A 150 -8.88 -5.16 0.09
C ASP A 150 -7.58 -5.94 0.33
N ALA A 151 -7.68 -7.18 0.83
CA ALA A 151 -6.52 -8.06 0.97
C ALA A 151 -5.87 -8.35 -0.39
N GLN A 152 -6.65 -8.63 -1.44
CA GLN A 152 -6.12 -8.82 -2.79
C GLN A 152 -5.48 -7.56 -3.35
N LEU A 153 -6.12 -6.40 -3.19
CA LEU A 153 -5.55 -5.12 -3.63
C LEU A 153 -4.23 -4.81 -2.91
N SER A 154 -4.13 -5.15 -1.62
CA SER A 154 -2.89 -5.04 -0.85
C SER A 154 -1.78 -5.92 -1.42
N ILE A 155 -2.10 -7.16 -1.80
CA ILE A 155 -1.14 -8.11 -2.38
C ILE A 155 -0.68 -7.64 -3.77
N GLU A 156 -1.58 -7.09 -4.58
CA GLU A 156 -1.23 -6.53 -5.89
C GLU A 156 -0.27 -5.33 -5.75
N CYS A 157 -0.44 -4.52 -4.70
CA CYS A 157 0.49 -3.45 -4.39
C CYS A 157 1.86 -3.99 -3.93
N LYS A 158 1.86 -5.02 -3.07
CA LYS A 158 3.07 -5.64 -2.50
C LYS A 158 2.87 -7.13 -2.26
N ARG A 159 3.41 -7.95 -3.17
CA ARG A 159 3.24 -9.41 -3.14
C ARG A 159 4.08 -10.13 -2.11
N ALA A 160 5.29 -9.64 -1.82
CA ALA A 160 6.26 -10.27 -0.94
C ALA A 160 6.48 -9.42 0.33
N GLY A 161 6.60 -10.06 1.50
CA GLY A 161 6.70 -9.36 2.77
C GLY A 161 5.37 -8.69 3.17
N ASN A 162 4.25 -9.35 2.87
CA ASN A 162 2.88 -8.94 3.13
C ASN A 162 2.01 -10.10 3.66
N ALA A 163 2.59 -10.93 4.52
CA ALA A 163 1.93 -12.07 5.15
C ALA A 163 0.57 -11.73 5.79
N LEU A 164 0.43 -10.55 6.40
CA LEU A 164 -0.81 -10.10 7.04
C LEU A 164 -1.97 -9.97 6.04
N ALA A 165 -1.72 -9.52 4.80
CA ALA A 165 -2.77 -9.45 3.79
C ALA A 165 -3.25 -10.85 3.40
N TYR A 166 -2.34 -11.81 3.21
CA TYR A 166 -2.70 -13.21 2.94
C TYR A 166 -3.48 -13.84 4.10
N ALA A 167 -3.06 -13.60 5.35
CA ALA A 167 -3.76 -14.10 6.53
C ALA A 167 -5.19 -13.53 6.64
N ARG A 168 -5.35 -12.22 6.44
CA ARG A 168 -6.65 -11.53 6.47
C ARG A 168 -7.58 -12.01 5.34
N GLY A 169 -7.06 -12.10 4.11
CA GLY A 169 -7.81 -12.61 2.96
C GLY A 169 -8.19 -14.09 3.09
N GLY A 170 -7.27 -14.93 3.58
CA GLY A 170 -7.52 -16.34 3.85
C GLY A 170 -8.62 -16.52 4.91
N ARG A 171 -8.57 -15.75 6.01
CA ARG A 171 -9.64 -15.74 7.01
C ARG A 171 -10.98 -15.34 6.40
N ALA A 172 -11.02 -14.28 5.59
CA ALA A 172 -12.25 -13.84 4.94
C ALA A 172 -12.84 -14.94 4.02
N LEU A 173 -11.99 -15.66 3.26
CA LEU A 173 -12.43 -16.79 2.43
C LEU A 173 -13.01 -17.94 3.26
N VAL A 174 -12.41 -18.27 4.40
CA VAL A 174 -12.90 -19.30 5.32
C VAL A 174 -14.28 -18.92 5.88
N GLU A 175 -14.45 -17.68 6.31
CA GLU A 175 -15.71 -17.17 6.87
C GLU A 175 -16.82 -17.08 5.82
N MET A 176 -16.47 -16.88 4.54
CA MET A 176 -17.39 -17.01 3.41
C MET A 176 -17.68 -18.47 3.00
N GLY A 177 -17.07 -19.46 3.66
CA GLY A 177 -17.22 -20.88 3.34
C GLY A 177 -16.40 -21.38 2.15
N ARG A 178 -15.57 -20.52 1.53
CA ARG A 178 -14.74 -20.83 0.35
C ARG A 178 -13.40 -21.47 0.75
N ARG A 179 -13.46 -22.61 1.45
CA ARG A 179 -12.29 -23.25 2.09
C ARG A 179 -11.20 -23.72 1.12
N VAL A 180 -11.59 -24.24 -0.04
CA VAL A 180 -10.62 -24.70 -1.07
C VAL A 180 -9.80 -23.51 -1.56
N GLU A 181 -10.47 -22.42 -1.92
CA GLU A 181 -9.80 -21.18 -2.33
C GLU A 181 -8.96 -20.59 -1.21
N ALA A 182 -9.44 -20.63 0.04
CA ALA A 182 -8.68 -20.17 1.19
C ALA A 182 -7.36 -20.92 1.37
N LYS A 183 -7.38 -22.24 1.17
CA LYS A 183 -6.18 -23.09 1.24
C LYS A 183 -5.16 -22.70 0.18
N ASP A 184 -5.60 -22.60 -1.08
CA ASP A 184 -4.72 -22.24 -2.20
C ASP A 184 -4.15 -20.82 -2.03
N PHE A 185 -4.99 -19.89 -1.56
CA PHE A 185 -4.62 -18.50 -1.30
C PHE A 185 -3.57 -18.38 -0.17
N LEU A 186 -3.75 -19.11 0.93
CA LEU A 186 -2.78 -19.16 2.02
C LEU A 186 -1.49 -19.87 1.60
N ALA A 187 -1.57 -20.97 0.84
CA ALA A 187 -0.39 -21.65 0.32
C ALA A 187 0.46 -20.71 -0.57
N GLN A 188 -0.19 -19.95 -1.45
CA GLN A 188 0.48 -18.94 -2.28
C GLN A 188 1.19 -17.87 -1.43
N GLY A 189 0.55 -17.42 -0.34
CA GLY A 189 1.16 -16.51 0.62
C GLY A 189 2.40 -17.11 1.30
N ALA A 190 2.31 -18.36 1.75
CA ALA A 190 3.42 -19.06 2.39
C ALA A 190 4.63 -19.20 1.46
N ASP A 191 4.40 -19.57 0.20
CA ASP A 191 5.46 -19.72 -0.80
C ASP A 191 6.13 -18.38 -1.12
N GLY A 192 5.33 -17.31 -1.25
CA GLY A 192 5.83 -15.95 -1.47
C GLY A 192 6.67 -15.43 -0.31
N GLU A 193 6.21 -15.62 0.92
CA GLU A 193 6.93 -15.22 2.14
C GLU A 193 8.19 -16.04 2.37
N ASN A 194 8.16 -17.35 2.09
CA ASN A 194 9.36 -18.20 2.16
C ASN A 194 10.43 -17.74 1.16
N THR A 195 10.02 -17.42 -0.08
CA THR A 195 10.93 -16.89 -1.11
C THR A 195 11.53 -15.55 -0.67
N ALA A 196 10.70 -14.64 -0.13
CA ALA A 196 11.15 -13.35 0.38
C ALA A 196 12.15 -13.50 1.53
N LEU A 197 11.85 -14.40 2.47
CA LEU A 197 12.68 -14.71 3.63
C LEU A 197 14.05 -15.26 3.22
N GLN A 198 14.09 -16.17 2.24
CA GLN A 198 15.35 -16.70 1.71
C GLN A 198 16.20 -15.59 1.07
N GLY A 199 15.56 -14.70 0.30
CA GLY A 199 16.22 -13.51 -0.27
C GLY A 199 16.81 -12.60 0.82
N ALA A 200 16.03 -12.30 1.87
CA ALA A 200 16.47 -11.46 2.98
C ALA A 200 17.64 -12.09 3.76
N LYS A 201 17.60 -13.40 4.02
CA LYS A 201 18.70 -14.16 4.63
C LYS A 201 19.96 -14.13 3.76
N GLY A 202 19.80 -14.26 2.44
CA GLY A 202 20.90 -14.15 1.49
C GLY A 202 21.61 -12.80 1.55
N GLN A 203 20.84 -11.70 1.52
CA GLN A 203 21.36 -10.34 1.65
C GLN A 203 22.04 -10.11 3.01
N LEU A 204 21.44 -10.59 4.10
CA LEU A 204 22.02 -10.50 5.45
C LEU A 204 23.37 -11.22 5.52
N ASN A 205 23.47 -12.42 4.94
CA ASN A 205 24.71 -13.19 4.91
C ASN A 205 25.78 -12.50 4.07
N GLN A 206 25.41 -11.91 2.93
CA GLN A 206 26.32 -11.11 2.12
C GLN A 206 26.85 -9.88 2.88
N LEU A 207 25.96 -9.15 3.57
CA LEU A 207 26.36 -7.98 4.36
C LEU A 207 27.30 -8.37 5.51
N LYS A 208 26.99 -9.46 6.23
CA LYS A 208 27.87 -10.02 7.27
C LYS A 208 29.24 -10.42 6.70
N ALA A 209 29.28 -11.05 5.52
CA ALA A 209 30.52 -11.41 4.85
C ALA A 209 31.34 -10.18 4.44
N GLN A 210 30.71 -9.14 3.91
CA GLN A 210 31.38 -7.87 3.57
C GLN A 210 31.98 -7.20 4.81
N ILE A 211 31.25 -7.18 5.93
CA ILE A 211 31.76 -6.64 7.19
C ILE A 211 32.96 -7.47 7.68
N ALA A 212 32.87 -8.80 7.63
CA ALA A 212 33.98 -9.68 8.02
C ALA A 212 35.22 -9.47 7.13
N GLN A 213 35.03 -9.25 5.82
CA GLN A 213 36.12 -8.94 4.88
C GLN A 213 36.76 -7.58 5.17
N ALA A 214 35.96 -6.54 5.43
CA ALA A 214 36.46 -5.23 5.80
C ALA A 214 37.28 -5.28 7.10
N GLN A 215 36.81 -6.05 8.09
CA GLN A 215 37.54 -6.29 9.34
C GLN A 215 38.86 -7.04 9.09
N ALA A 216 38.86 -8.07 8.24
CA ALA A 216 40.06 -8.82 7.88
C ALA A 216 41.09 -7.97 7.12
N GLN A 217 40.64 -6.96 6.37
CA GLN A 217 41.49 -5.97 5.69
C GLN A 217 41.94 -4.82 6.61
N GLY A 218 41.60 -4.86 7.91
CA GLY A 218 41.95 -3.81 8.88
C GLY A 218 41.20 -2.49 8.67
N GLN A 219 40.15 -2.48 7.85
CA GLN A 219 39.29 -1.30 7.68
C GLN A 219 38.35 -1.16 8.87
N GLN A 220 38.12 0.08 9.30
CA GLN A 220 37.12 0.38 10.31
C GLN A 220 35.72 0.10 9.75
N VAL A 221 34.95 -0.73 10.45
CA VAL A 221 33.56 -1.01 10.10
C VAL A 221 32.71 0.23 10.42
N PRO A 222 31.95 0.78 9.46
CA PRO A 222 31.06 1.89 9.72
C PRO A 222 30.00 1.50 10.77
N PRO A 223 29.74 2.30 11.81
CA PRO A 223 28.67 2.04 12.78
C PRO A 223 27.30 1.88 12.11
N GLN A 224 27.09 2.55 10.96
CA GLN A 224 25.90 2.43 10.14
C GLN A 224 25.70 1.00 9.59
N ALA A 225 26.77 0.32 9.20
CA ALA A 225 26.70 -1.06 8.68
C ALA A 225 26.29 -2.06 9.78
N LEU A 226 26.80 -1.87 11.01
CA LEU A 226 26.36 -2.64 12.18
C LEU A 226 24.88 -2.39 12.53
N GLY A 227 24.43 -1.13 12.40
CA GLY A 227 23.02 -0.77 12.55
C GLY A 227 22.12 -1.45 11.51
N GLN A 228 22.55 -1.47 10.24
CA GLN A 228 21.84 -2.15 9.15
C GLN A 228 21.72 -3.65 9.39
N VAL A 229 22.79 -4.32 9.84
CA VAL A 229 22.73 -5.76 10.18
C VAL A 229 21.68 -6.04 11.24
N LYS A 230 21.66 -5.28 12.35
CA LYS A 230 20.67 -5.46 13.43
C LYS A 230 19.24 -5.22 12.95
N GLN A 231 19.03 -4.22 12.09
CA GLN A 231 17.72 -3.95 11.49
C GLN A 231 17.26 -5.11 10.59
N MET A 232 18.16 -5.64 9.76
CA MET A 232 17.87 -6.78 8.91
C MET A 232 17.63 -8.07 9.71
N GLU A 233 18.37 -8.31 10.79
CA GLU A 233 18.14 -9.46 11.68
C GLU A 233 16.74 -9.41 12.30
N THR A 234 16.34 -8.24 12.79
CA THR A 234 14.99 -8.04 13.33
C THR A 234 13.93 -8.26 12.24
N ALA A 235 14.16 -7.74 11.04
CA ALA A 235 13.23 -7.90 9.92
C ALA A 235 13.07 -9.37 9.49
N VAL A 236 14.18 -10.13 9.41
CA VAL A 236 14.18 -11.56 9.12
C VAL A 236 13.42 -12.33 10.20
N SER A 237 13.66 -12.02 11.48
CA SER A 237 12.94 -12.64 12.59
C SER A 237 11.42 -12.41 12.51
N ASN A 238 11.00 -11.18 12.23
CA ASN A 238 9.58 -10.84 12.09
C ASN A 238 8.94 -11.56 10.90
N GLN A 239 9.66 -11.70 9.78
CA GLN A 239 9.19 -12.46 8.61
C GLN A 239 9.05 -13.95 8.92
N GLU A 240 9.98 -14.54 9.69
CA GLU A 240 9.87 -15.93 10.13
C GLU A 240 8.63 -16.18 10.99
N GLU A 241 8.33 -15.26 11.91
CA GLU A 241 7.14 -15.33 12.75
C GLU A 241 5.86 -15.23 11.90
N ALA A 242 5.80 -14.28 10.98
CA ALA A 242 4.66 -14.12 10.08
C ALA A 242 4.44 -15.35 9.17
N LEU A 243 5.52 -15.95 8.67
CA LEU A 243 5.44 -17.20 7.89
C LEU A 243 4.95 -18.38 8.75
N LYS A 244 5.33 -18.44 10.03
CA LYS A 244 4.82 -19.47 10.95
C LYS A 244 3.32 -19.32 11.16
N GLU A 245 2.83 -18.11 11.42
CA GLU A 245 1.40 -17.85 11.59
C GLU A 245 0.60 -18.23 10.35
N LEU A 246 1.10 -17.87 9.16
CA LEU A 246 0.45 -18.18 7.90
C LEU A 246 0.37 -19.70 7.67
N ASN A 247 1.44 -20.43 7.98
CA ASN A 247 1.45 -21.89 7.90
C ASN A 247 0.53 -22.57 8.93
N ILE A 248 0.34 -21.97 10.12
CA ILE A 248 -0.63 -22.46 11.11
C ILE A 248 -2.05 -22.31 10.54
N LEU A 249 -2.39 -21.11 10.06
CA LEU A 249 -3.69 -20.85 9.44
C LEU A 249 -3.95 -21.76 8.24
N ALA A 250 -2.96 -21.99 7.38
CA ALA A 250 -3.10 -22.89 6.24
C ALA A 250 -3.41 -24.33 6.65
N LYS A 251 -2.89 -24.79 7.80
CA LYS A 251 -3.17 -26.13 8.36
C LYS A 251 -4.56 -26.21 8.97
N ASP A 252 -5.01 -25.16 9.66
CA ASP A 252 -6.32 -25.13 10.32
C ASP A 252 -7.50 -25.09 9.31
N VAL A 253 -7.21 -24.70 8.06
CA VAL A 253 -8.18 -24.68 6.96
C VAL A 253 -8.31 -26.02 6.24
N ALA A 254 -7.30 -26.90 6.35
CA ALA A 254 -7.22 -28.21 5.68
C ALA A 254 -8.01 -29.30 6.41
#